data_AF-A0A2G2DRA0-F1
#
_entry.id   AF-A0A2G2DRA0-F1
#
_cell.length_a   1.000
_cell.length_b   1.000
_cell.length_c   1.000
_cell.angle_alpha   90.00
_cell.angle_beta   90.00
_cell.angle_gamma   90.00
#
_symmetry.space_group_name_H-M   'P 1'
#
loop_
_entity.id
_entity.type
_entity.pdbx_description
1 polymer ?
#
loop_
_entity_poly.entity_id
_entity_poly.type
_entity_poly.pdbx_seq_one_letter_code
_entity_poly.pdbx_strand_id
1 'polypeptide(L)'
;MSAMKSVRNVDLSSKGIPITVDAPTGSVIKGGVLNGMVMEGVTTFCWDINNGDFSLEVTMEDEDLRQSRGEYVQFSKNVLEMDVSFVEFIESDENGFLAKMDFGGIIEYEFYHLVIKNNRAIEFSTGLSTSDYSRENIRNIYYAAKTAK
;
A
#
# COMPACT_ATOMS: atom_id res chain seq x y z
N MET A 1 13.88 -6.10 -17.80
CA MET A 1 13.00 -4.97 -17.50
C MET A 1 11.66 -5.26 -18.16
N SER A 2 10.72 -5.87 -17.43
CA SER A 2 9.36 -5.97 -17.93
C SER A 2 8.72 -4.59 -17.76
N ALA A 3 8.52 -3.87 -18.87
CA ALA A 3 7.87 -2.58 -18.83
C ALA A 3 6.44 -2.76 -18.33
N MET A 4 6.02 -1.98 -17.32
CA MET A 4 4.60 -1.86 -17.01
C MET A 4 3.85 -1.59 -18.32
N LYS A 5 2.90 -2.47 -18.65
CA LYS A 5 1.88 -2.21 -19.68
C LYS A 5 1.27 -0.83 -19.39
N SER A 6 0.89 -0.11 -20.44
CA SER A 6 0.41 1.28 -20.39
C SER A 6 -0.20 1.70 -19.06
N VAL A 7 0.28 2.79 -18.48
CA VAL A 7 -0.16 3.30 -17.17
C VAL A 7 -1.38 4.21 -17.34
N ARG A 8 -2.33 4.15 -16.40
CA ARG A 8 -3.44 5.10 -16.29
C ARG A 8 -3.46 5.72 -14.90
N ASN A 9 -3.93 6.96 -14.81
CA ASN A 9 -4.20 7.60 -13.54
C ASN A 9 -5.57 7.15 -12.99
N VAL A 10 -5.59 6.69 -11.75
CA VAL A 10 -6.78 6.20 -11.02
C VAL A 10 -7.12 7.22 -9.94
N ASP A 11 -8.33 7.78 -10.01
CA ASP A 11 -8.85 8.72 -9.01
C ASP A 11 -9.75 8.01 -7.99
N LEU A 12 -9.40 8.08 -6.72
CA LEU A 12 -10.16 7.51 -5.61
C LEU A 12 -11.06 8.54 -4.90
N SER A 13 -11.06 9.81 -5.32
CA SER A 13 -11.79 10.89 -4.63
C SER A 13 -13.29 10.61 -4.55
N SER A 14 -13.88 10.07 -5.62
CA SER A 14 -15.29 9.63 -5.64
C SER A 14 -15.61 8.47 -4.69
N LYS A 15 -14.57 7.85 -4.11
CA LYS A 15 -14.64 6.72 -3.19
C LYS A 15 -14.23 7.08 -1.75
N GLY A 16 -14.04 8.37 -1.47
CA GLY A 16 -13.73 8.89 -0.14
C GLY A 16 -12.25 9.13 0.13
N ILE A 17 -11.32 8.60 -0.69
CA ILE A 17 -9.88 8.81 -0.50
C ILE A 17 -9.40 9.89 -1.49
N PRO A 18 -8.94 11.07 -1.03
CA PRO A 18 -8.72 12.22 -1.90
C PRO A 18 -7.38 12.15 -2.67
N ILE A 19 -7.05 11.02 -3.29
CA ILE A 19 -5.80 10.83 -4.04
C ILE A 19 -6.04 10.33 -5.46
N THR A 20 -5.05 10.61 -6.30
CA THR A 20 -4.88 9.91 -7.58
C THR A 20 -3.61 9.10 -7.55
N VAL A 21 -3.59 7.93 -8.20
CA VAL A 21 -2.44 7.04 -8.27
C VAL A 21 -2.32 6.41 -9.66
N ASP A 22 -1.11 6.22 -10.13
CA ASP A 22 -0.85 5.56 -11.40
C ASP A 22 -0.91 4.02 -11.23
N ALA A 23 -1.63 3.36 -12.13
CA ALA A 23 -1.79 1.90 -12.11
C ALA A 23 -1.86 1.33 -13.54
N PRO A 24 -1.71 0.01 -13.74
CA PRO A 24 -1.84 -0.61 -15.05
C PRO A 24 -3.20 -0.30 -15.73
N THR A 25 -3.18 -0.10 -17.04
CA THR A 25 -4.40 0.08 -17.83
C THR A 25 -5.29 -1.15 -17.69
N GLY A 26 -6.60 -0.91 -17.49
CA GLY A 26 -7.57 -1.97 -17.22
C GLY A 26 -7.64 -2.39 -15.75
N SER A 27 -6.93 -1.72 -14.84
CA SER A 27 -7.08 -1.98 -13.41
C SER A 27 -8.54 -1.78 -12.95
N VAL A 28 -9.04 -2.66 -12.10
CA VAL A 28 -10.38 -2.61 -11.52
C VAL A 28 -10.28 -2.25 -10.05
N ILE A 29 -11.13 -1.33 -9.59
CA ILE A 29 -11.19 -0.93 -8.19
C ILE A 29 -12.26 -1.75 -7.48
N LYS A 30 -11.90 -2.42 -6.38
CA LYS A 30 -12.82 -3.19 -5.51
C LYS A 30 -12.65 -2.75 -4.06
N GLY A 31 -13.67 -2.96 -3.23
CA GLY A 31 -13.52 -2.73 -1.80
C GLY A 31 -12.58 -3.77 -1.20
N GLY A 32 -11.59 -3.32 -0.43
CA GLY A 32 -10.73 -4.18 0.38
C GLY A 32 -11.48 -4.70 1.62
N VAL A 33 -10.81 -5.52 2.43
CA VAL A 33 -11.44 -6.24 3.55
C VAL A 33 -12.04 -5.31 4.60
N LEU A 34 -11.39 -4.19 4.86
CA LEU A 34 -11.80 -3.24 5.89
C LEU A 34 -12.76 -2.15 5.36
N ASN A 35 -13.17 -2.24 4.09
CA ASN A 35 -13.90 -1.14 3.46
C ASN A 35 -15.29 -0.93 4.07
N GLY A 36 -15.53 0.29 4.57
CA GLY A 36 -16.76 0.66 5.24
C GLY A 36 -16.88 0.11 6.67
N MET A 37 -15.84 -0.54 7.20
CA MET A 37 -15.80 -0.95 8.59
C MET A 37 -15.80 0.29 9.49
N VAL A 38 -16.53 0.24 10.60
CA VAL A 38 -16.58 1.31 11.59
C VAL A 38 -16.04 0.79 12.91
N MET A 39 -14.98 1.41 13.42
CA MET A 39 -14.36 1.10 14.71
C MET A 39 -14.34 2.37 15.56
N GLU A 40 -14.90 2.32 16.77
CA GLU A 40 -14.95 3.47 17.69
C GLU A 40 -15.54 4.75 17.07
N GLY A 41 -16.41 4.62 16.08
CA GLY A 41 -17.02 5.75 15.36
C GLY A 41 -16.22 6.28 14.17
N VAL A 42 -15.03 5.73 13.92
CA VAL A 42 -14.19 6.04 12.75
C VAL A 42 -14.49 5.06 11.62
N THR A 43 -14.71 5.58 10.41
CA THR A 43 -14.95 4.75 9.21
C THR A 43 -13.63 4.51 8.48
N THR A 44 -13.38 3.26 8.09
CA THR A 44 -12.23 2.89 7.24
C THR A 44 -12.65 2.86 5.77
N PHE A 45 -11.97 3.62 4.92
CA PHE A 45 -12.01 3.47 3.47
C PHE A 45 -10.85 2.58 3.04
N CYS A 46 -11.15 1.50 2.34
CA CYS A 46 -10.14 0.53 1.91
C CYS A 46 -10.47 0.07 0.48
N TRP A 47 -9.58 0.34 -0.46
CA TRP A 47 -9.81 0.04 -1.88
C TRP A 47 -8.62 -0.68 -2.50
N ASP A 48 -8.89 -1.78 -3.17
CA ASP A 48 -7.91 -2.52 -3.96
C ASP A 48 -7.97 -2.11 -5.43
N ILE A 49 -6.83 -1.71 -6.00
CA ILE A 49 -6.63 -1.46 -7.43
C ILE A 49 -5.94 -2.68 -8.05
N ASN A 50 -6.69 -3.43 -8.86
CA ASN A 50 -6.31 -4.79 -9.29
C ASN A 50 -6.10 -4.93 -10.81
N ASN A 51 -5.02 -5.56 -11.24
CA ASN A 51 -4.77 -5.99 -12.63
C ASN A 51 -3.84 -7.21 -12.69
N GLY A 52 -4.42 -8.42 -12.74
CA GLY A 52 -3.62 -9.65 -12.63
C GLY A 52 -2.94 -9.72 -11.26
N ASP A 53 -1.64 -9.95 -11.22
CA ASP A 53 -0.85 -9.97 -9.98
C ASP A 53 -0.52 -8.59 -9.39
N PHE A 54 -0.83 -7.51 -10.11
CA PHE A 54 -0.82 -6.18 -9.53
C PHE A 54 -2.06 -6.01 -8.65
N SER A 55 -1.85 -5.87 -7.34
CA SER A 55 -2.89 -5.52 -6.37
C SER A 55 -2.32 -4.47 -5.42
N LEU A 56 -2.86 -3.26 -5.48
CA LEU A 56 -2.49 -2.16 -4.59
C LEU A 56 -3.67 -1.87 -3.67
N GLU A 57 -3.51 -2.11 -2.37
CA GLU A 57 -4.47 -1.69 -1.36
C GLU A 57 -4.19 -0.23 -0.97
N VAL A 58 -5.25 0.56 -0.86
CA VAL A 58 -5.20 1.95 -0.39
C VAL A 58 -6.19 2.08 0.77
N THR A 59 -5.66 2.40 1.94
CA THR A 59 -6.42 2.50 3.18
C THR A 59 -6.34 3.91 3.75
N MET A 60 -7.47 4.42 4.25
CA MET A 60 -7.57 5.71 4.91
C MET A 60 -8.69 5.64 5.97
N GLU A 61 -8.39 6.04 7.19
CA GLU A 61 -9.40 6.26 8.22
C GLU A 61 -10.02 7.66 8.08
N ASP A 62 -11.32 7.80 8.32
CA ASP A 62 -12.01 9.09 8.34
C ASP A 62 -11.72 9.88 9.62
N GLU A 63 -10.45 9.96 10.00
CA GLU A 63 -9.98 10.61 11.22
C GLU A 63 -8.73 11.44 10.99
N ASP A 64 -8.62 12.51 11.78
CA ASP A 64 -7.48 13.41 11.72
C ASP A 64 -6.22 12.66 12.14
N LEU A 65 -5.10 13.08 11.54
CA LEU A 65 -3.79 12.53 11.79
C LEU A 65 -3.48 12.53 13.29
N ARG A 66 -3.31 11.34 13.88
CA ARG A 66 -3.04 11.17 15.32
C ARG A 66 -1.57 11.31 15.69
N GLN A 67 -0.67 11.10 14.72
CA GLN A 67 0.77 11.05 14.91
C GLN A 67 1.51 11.56 13.67
N SER A 68 2.78 11.95 13.81
CA SER A 68 3.59 12.43 12.70
C SER A 68 3.84 11.34 11.65
N ARG A 69 4.21 11.77 10.43
CA ARG A 69 4.63 10.86 9.35
C ARG A 69 5.68 9.85 9.81
N GLY A 70 6.72 10.33 10.50
CA GLY A 70 7.81 9.49 10.98
C GLY A 70 7.32 8.45 11.98
N GLU A 71 6.37 8.80 12.85
CA GLU A 71 5.77 7.85 13.80
C GLU A 71 4.95 6.77 13.11
N TYR A 72 4.18 7.08 12.06
CA TYR A 72 3.49 6.06 11.25
C TYR A 72 4.47 5.10 10.58
N VAL A 73 5.46 5.64 9.85
CA VAL A 73 6.43 4.78 9.14
C VAL A 73 7.23 3.94 10.13
N GLN A 74 7.62 4.50 11.27
CA GLN A 74 8.35 3.75 12.29
C GLN A 74 7.47 2.70 12.96
N PHE A 75 6.19 2.98 13.21
CA PHE A 75 5.26 1.98 13.73
C PHE A 75 5.15 0.80 12.77
N SER A 76 4.93 1.03 11.48
CA SER A 76 4.84 -0.04 10.48
C SER A 76 6.15 -0.84 10.36
N LYS A 77 7.31 -0.19 10.47
CA LYS A 77 8.61 -0.87 10.53
C LYS A 77 8.71 -1.78 11.76
N ASN A 78 8.37 -1.28 12.93
CA ASN A 78 8.44 -2.05 14.17
C ASN A 78 7.54 -3.29 14.11
N VAL A 79 6.32 -3.15 13.57
CA VAL A 79 5.40 -4.28 13.38
C VAL A 79 6.02 -5.34 12.47
N LEU A 80 6.64 -4.93 11.36
CA LEU A 80 7.27 -5.85 10.44
C LEU A 80 8.51 -6.54 11.05
N GLU A 81 9.36 -5.78 11.76
CA GLU A 81 10.56 -6.31 12.42
C GLU A 81 10.25 -7.30 13.55
N MET A 82 9.02 -7.30 14.08
CA MET A 82 8.55 -8.29 15.04
C MET A 82 8.19 -9.64 14.40
N ASP A 83 8.01 -9.69 13.09
CA ASP A 83 7.76 -10.93 12.37
C ASP A 83 9.05 -11.75 12.28
N VAL A 84 8.96 -13.04 12.63
CA VAL A 84 10.11 -13.97 12.60
C VAL A 84 10.64 -14.22 11.19
N SER A 85 9.83 -13.95 10.17
CA SER A 85 10.20 -14.03 8.76
C SER A 85 10.86 -12.75 8.23
N PHE A 86 10.93 -11.68 9.00
CA PHE A 86 11.62 -10.46 8.57
C PHE A 86 13.12 -10.71 8.37
N VAL A 87 13.65 -10.25 7.23
CA VAL A 87 15.08 -10.35 6.90
C VAL A 87 15.75 -8.98 6.94
N GLU A 88 15.28 -8.05 6.10
CA GLU A 88 15.88 -6.73 5.95
C GLU A 88 14.96 -5.74 5.21
N PHE A 89 15.20 -4.45 5.40
CA PHE A 89 14.69 -3.40 4.52
C PHE A 89 15.59 -3.25 3.30
N ILE A 90 15.01 -3.35 2.10
CA ILE A 90 15.68 -3.25 0.81
C ILE A 90 15.69 -1.82 0.27
N GLU A 91 14.62 -1.07 0.53
CA GLU A 91 14.49 0.36 0.24
C GLU A 91 13.75 1.00 1.43
N SER A 92 14.15 2.19 1.85
CA SER A 92 13.38 2.97 2.82
C SER A 92 13.62 4.46 2.66
N ASP A 93 12.55 5.23 2.79
CA ASP A 93 12.58 6.69 2.84
C ASP A 93 11.64 7.20 3.94
N GLU A 94 11.43 8.52 3.99
CA GLU A 94 10.57 9.16 4.99
C GLU A 94 9.07 8.82 4.87
N ASN A 95 8.65 8.23 3.75
CA ASN A 95 7.26 7.91 3.44
C ASN A 95 7.01 6.40 3.42
N GLY A 96 8.03 5.54 3.54
CA GLY A 96 7.81 4.10 3.44
C GLY A 96 9.05 3.22 3.34
N PHE A 97 8.81 1.98 2.98
CA PHE A 97 9.84 0.97 2.79
C PHE A 97 9.39 -0.18 1.88
N LEU A 98 10.37 -0.90 1.34
CA LEU A 98 10.25 -2.22 0.72
C LEU A 98 11.11 -3.17 1.56
N ALA A 99 10.56 -4.29 1.99
CA ALA A 99 11.21 -5.28 2.84
C ALA A 99 11.26 -6.65 2.18
N LYS A 100 12.20 -7.47 2.65
CA LYS A 100 12.37 -8.87 2.27
C LYS A 100 11.99 -9.76 3.44
N MET A 101 11.20 -10.80 3.15
CA MET A 101 10.72 -11.80 4.08
C MET A 101 11.22 -13.20 3.68
N ASP A 102 11.44 -14.08 4.66
CA ASP A 102 11.80 -15.49 4.47
C ASP A 102 10.82 -16.40 5.23
N PHE A 103 9.93 -17.04 4.47
CA PHE A 103 8.95 -18.00 4.98
C PHE A 103 9.47 -19.42 4.80
N GLY A 104 10.49 -19.79 5.58
CA GLY A 104 11.03 -21.16 5.59
C GLY A 104 11.72 -21.56 4.27
N GLY A 105 12.50 -20.64 3.69
CA GLY A 105 13.21 -20.77 2.43
C GLY A 105 12.48 -20.17 1.23
N ILE A 106 11.25 -19.69 1.41
CA ILE A 106 10.49 -18.98 0.38
C ILE A 106 10.69 -17.48 0.61
N ILE A 107 11.36 -16.83 -0.35
CA ILE A 107 11.63 -15.39 -0.29
C ILE A 107 10.48 -14.61 -0.91
N GLU A 108 9.87 -13.76 -0.10
CA GLU A 108 8.79 -12.85 -0.51
C GLU A 108 9.16 -11.40 -0.17
N TYR A 109 8.40 -10.46 -0.70
CA TYR A 109 8.63 -9.04 -0.51
C TYR A 109 7.32 -8.36 -0.11
N GLU A 110 7.45 -7.37 0.76
CA GLU A 110 6.34 -6.54 1.21
C GLU A 110 6.75 -5.07 1.16
N PHE A 111 5.77 -4.17 1.08
CA PHE A 111 6.04 -2.75 1.14
C PHE A 111 4.97 -2.04 1.97
N TYR A 112 5.35 -0.85 2.42
CA TYR A 112 4.46 0.11 3.03
C TYR A 112 4.78 1.49 2.46
N HIS A 113 3.76 2.27 2.13
CA HIS A 113 3.90 3.67 1.76
C HIS A 113 2.81 4.52 2.41
N LEU A 114 3.17 5.76 2.77
CA LEU A 114 2.29 6.70 3.44
C LEU A 114 2.27 8.03 2.68
N VAL A 115 1.06 8.51 2.39
CA VAL A 115 0.80 9.87 1.97
C VAL A 115 -0.03 10.56 3.04
N ILE A 116 0.36 11.78 3.41
CA ILE A 116 -0.47 12.65 4.25
C ILE A 116 -1.12 13.69 3.37
N LYS A 117 -2.45 13.72 3.35
CA LYS A 117 -3.22 14.68 2.56
C LYS A 117 -4.46 15.11 3.33
N ASN A 118 -4.76 16.41 3.32
CA ASN A 118 -5.91 16.98 4.04
C ASN A 118 -5.99 16.56 5.52
N ASN A 119 -4.84 16.50 6.20
CA ASN A 119 -4.74 16.04 7.59
C ASN A 119 -5.18 14.58 7.84
N ARG A 120 -5.16 13.73 6.81
CA ARG A 120 -5.43 12.29 6.91
C ARG A 120 -4.20 11.48 6.53
N ALA A 121 -4.01 10.32 7.18
CA ALA A 121 -3.04 9.30 6.76
C ALA A 121 -3.66 8.42 5.67
N ILE A 122 -2.94 8.23 4.57
CA ILE A 122 -3.34 7.37 3.46
C ILE A 122 -2.22 6.35 3.25
N GLU A 123 -2.53 5.12 3.61
CA GLU A 123 -1.59 4.01 3.68
C GLU A 123 -1.75 3.13 2.44
N PHE A 124 -0.63 2.64 1.94
CA PHE A 124 -0.56 1.77 0.78
C PHE A 124 0.23 0.51 1.13
N SER A 125 -0.29 -0.62 0.70
CA SER A 125 0.28 -1.95 0.93
C SER A 125 -0.05 -2.87 -0.25
N THR A 126 0.53 -4.07 -0.23
CA THR A 126 0.17 -5.12 -1.18
C THR A 126 -1.28 -5.55 -0.95
N GLY A 127 -2.10 -5.49 -1.99
CA GLY A 127 -3.49 -5.93 -1.91
C GLY A 127 -3.64 -7.45 -1.97
N LEU A 128 -4.76 -7.94 -1.44
CA LEU A 128 -5.01 -9.37 -1.25
C LEU A 128 -5.14 -10.20 -2.54
N SER A 129 -5.29 -9.54 -3.69
CA SER A 129 -5.38 -10.24 -4.98
C SER A 129 -4.01 -10.57 -5.58
N THR A 130 -2.90 -10.11 -4.98
CA THR A 130 -1.56 -10.46 -5.45
C THR A 130 -1.24 -11.91 -5.11
N SER A 131 -0.80 -12.67 -6.11
CA SER A 131 -0.25 -14.02 -5.94
C SER A 131 1.26 -14.10 -6.21
N ASP A 132 1.84 -13.05 -6.80
CA ASP A 132 3.28 -12.91 -7.06
C ASP A 132 3.92 -11.93 -6.06
N TYR A 133 4.53 -12.47 -5.01
CA TYR A 133 5.29 -11.71 -4.02
C TYR A 133 6.79 -11.58 -4.37
N SER A 134 7.14 -11.75 -5.65
CA SER A 134 8.50 -11.53 -6.10
C SER A 134 8.92 -10.07 -5.98
N ARG A 135 10.24 -9.86 -5.87
CA ARG A 135 10.83 -8.52 -5.82
C ARG A 135 10.39 -7.62 -6.96
N GLU A 136 10.27 -8.15 -8.17
CA GLU A 136 9.91 -7.37 -9.35
C GLU A 136 8.46 -6.89 -9.26
N ASN A 137 7.51 -7.77 -8.93
CA ASN A 137 6.11 -7.39 -8.83
C ASN A 137 5.85 -6.42 -7.67
N ILE A 138 6.34 -6.72 -6.47
CA ILE A 138 6.12 -5.88 -5.29
C ILE A 138 6.77 -4.50 -5.46
N ARG A 139 7.94 -4.44 -6.12
CA ARG A 139 8.54 -3.15 -6.47
C ARG A 139 7.69 -2.34 -7.46
N ASN A 140 7.06 -3.00 -8.44
CA ASN A 140 6.15 -2.31 -9.37
C ASN A 140 4.92 -1.76 -8.64
N ILE A 141 4.36 -2.51 -7.68
CA ILE A 141 3.23 -2.07 -6.87
C ILE A 141 3.65 -0.90 -5.94
N TYR A 142 4.79 -1.01 -5.27
CA TYR A 142 5.33 0.07 -4.44
C TYR A 142 5.57 1.35 -5.24
N TYR A 143 6.12 1.25 -6.45
CA TYR A 143 6.38 2.42 -7.28
C TYR A 143 5.11 3.04 -7.86
N ALA A 144 4.05 2.24 -8.07
CA ALA A 144 2.72 2.78 -8.29
C ALA A 144 2.24 3.61 -7.09
N ALA A 145 2.36 3.09 -5.85
CA ALA A 145 1.98 3.83 -4.64
C ALA A 145 2.70 5.18 -4.51
N LYS A 146 4.00 5.24 -4.85
CA LYS A 146 4.82 6.47 -4.82
C LYS A 146 4.39 7.56 -5.81
N THR A 147 3.49 7.25 -6.76
CA THR A 147 2.91 8.25 -7.67
C THR A 147 1.72 9.00 -7.07
N ALA A 148 1.27 8.59 -5.88
CA ALA A 148 0.09 9.15 -5.25
C ALA A 148 0.23 10.66 -4.98
N LYS A 149 -0.81 11.42 -5.32
CA LYS A 149 -0.87 12.89 -5.19
C LYS A 149 -2.23 13.40 -4.78
#